data_AF-A0A5E4NA73-F1
#
_entry.id   AF-A0A5E4NA73-F1
#
_cell.length_a   1.000
_cell.length_b   1.000
_cell.length_c   1.000
_cell.angle_alpha   90.00
_cell.angle_beta   90.00
_cell.angle_gamma   90.00
#
_symmetry.space_group_name_H-M   'P 1'
#
loop_
_entity.id
_entity.type
_entity.pdbx_description
1 polymer ?
#
loop_
_entity_poly.entity_id
_entity_poly.type
_entity_poly.pdbx_seq_one_letter_code
_entity_poly.pdbx_strand_id
1 'polypeptide(L)'
;MTSATVRLFCYIAEINLWFLSLVVMTLRSAVELIQFVIMLIRAFIRNVEPEAAILGKYKVAIATPPETLFPDATVGPLPTDNTTQQIVPPVKTRPITKTSIGSTTMTGISHLNATVVPGKTDGVNMSSSQKPNTAATVRSITCCKKTIISIFNVMNEQNLQTKCNEVKDIIVETEEECIPWLARYIVTNHINIKSNFHTVYLNFLNSLNSEALIKLITLETEKSIKSFLSLGEVSPICRNTLINLGSLYGMMTIAKNKPISTSFEDLKTLLIKAYQGGEDKLMNTLLIVTRILETCAYSTVFNTTSPWTLDILYCLSDLYRQPNLKLKFQFEIEILCKRLKVELEDLKPATSYFINNA
;
A
#
# COMPACT_ATOMS: atom_id res chain seq x y z
N MET A 1 13.26 22.74 -65.24
CA MET A 1 14.30 22.28 -64.27
C MET A 1 14.59 20.81 -64.54
N THR A 2 15.79 20.30 -64.27
CA THR A 2 16.11 18.88 -64.53
C THR A 2 15.59 17.97 -63.41
N SER A 3 15.40 16.69 -63.73
CA SER A 3 14.90 15.68 -62.77
C SER A 3 15.77 15.59 -61.50
N ALA A 4 17.09 15.79 -61.63
CA ALA A 4 18.02 15.84 -60.50
C ALA A 4 17.71 16.98 -59.52
N THR A 5 17.35 18.17 -60.00
CA THR A 5 17.00 19.32 -59.14
C THR A 5 15.75 19.03 -58.31
N VAL A 6 14.73 18.40 -58.91
CA VAL A 6 13.48 18.05 -58.21
C VAL A 6 13.76 17.02 -57.12
N ARG A 7 14.53 15.96 -57.43
CA ARG A 7 14.95 14.95 -56.43
C ARG A 7 15.72 15.54 -55.27
N LEU A 8 16.61 16.51 -55.52
CA LEU A 8 17.36 17.21 -54.48
C LEU A 8 16.44 18.02 -53.56
N PHE A 9 15.44 18.72 -54.09
CA PHE A 9 14.44 19.43 -53.28
C PHE A 9 13.59 18.47 -52.43
N CYS A 10 13.16 17.33 -52.96
CA CYS A 10 12.44 16.31 -52.18
C CYS A 10 13.28 15.79 -51.01
N TYR A 11 14.55 15.43 -51.26
CA TYR A 11 15.44 14.91 -50.23
C TYR A 11 15.74 15.94 -49.12
N ILE A 12 15.89 17.22 -49.48
CA ILE A 12 16.01 18.33 -48.52
C ILE A 12 14.73 18.49 -47.70
N ALA A 13 13.54 18.33 -48.30
CA ALA A 13 12.27 18.39 -47.58
C ALA A 13 12.11 17.22 -46.58
N GLU A 14 12.48 16.00 -46.96
CA GLU A 14 12.46 14.82 -46.09
C GLU A 14 13.40 14.97 -44.89
N ILE A 15 14.63 15.46 -45.09
CA ILE A 15 15.59 15.75 -44.00
C ILE A 15 15.02 16.80 -43.04
N ASN A 16 14.44 17.89 -43.55
CA ASN A 16 13.84 18.93 -42.71
C ASN A 16 12.62 18.41 -41.92
N LEU A 17 11.79 17.55 -42.51
CA LEU A 17 10.66 16.92 -41.83
C LEU A 17 11.13 15.95 -40.72
N TRP A 18 12.19 15.18 -40.97
CA TRP A 18 12.79 14.30 -39.98
C TRP A 18 13.40 15.08 -38.81
N PHE A 19 14.13 16.17 -39.10
CA PHE A 19 14.68 17.07 -38.10
C PHE A 19 13.58 17.76 -37.27
N LEU A 20 12.50 18.23 -37.90
CA LEU A 20 11.36 18.81 -37.20
C LEU A 20 10.68 17.79 -36.27
N SER A 21 10.54 16.53 -36.71
CA SER A 21 10.03 15.44 -35.88
C SER A 21 10.92 15.17 -34.65
N LEU A 22 12.25 15.18 -34.83
CA LEU A 22 13.22 15.04 -33.74
C LEU A 22 13.15 16.22 -32.74
N VAL A 23 12.96 17.44 -33.22
CA VAL A 23 12.73 18.63 -32.37
C VAL A 23 11.41 18.52 -31.61
N VAL A 24 10.32 18.07 -32.24
CA VAL A 24 9.04 17.83 -31.55
C VAL A 24 9.15 16.73 -30.48
N MET A 25 9.88 15.63 -30.74
CA MET A 25 10.12 14.58 -29.76
C MET A 25 10.94 15.06 -28.55
N THR A 26 11.98 15.85 -28.78
CA THR A 26 12.82 16.40 -27.70
C THR A 26 12.09 17.46 -26.88
N LEU A 27 11.31 18.35 -27.51
CA LEU A 27 10.43 19.29 -26.81
C LEU A 27 9.36 18.56 -25.98
N ARG A 28 8.74 17.50 -26.51
CA ARG A 28 7.78 16.67 -25.76
C ARG A 28 8.42 16.05 -24.52
N SER A 29 9.61 15.46 -24.66
CA SER A 29 10.38 14.89 -23.55
C SER A 29 10.70 15.94 -22.48
N ALA A 30 11.07 17.17 -22.89
CA ALA A 30 11.30 18.28 -21.97
C ALA A 30 10.03 18.71 -21.21
N VAL A 31 8.86 18.73 -21.86
CA VAL A 31 7.58 19.01 -21.19
C VAL A 31 7.21 17.90 -20.20
N GLU A 32 7.41 16.64 -20.56
CA GLU A 32 7.16 15.49 -19.66
C GLU A 32 8.11 15.51 -18.44
N LEU A 33 9.37 15.93 -18.62
CA LEU A 33 10.33 16.16 -17.53
C LEU A 33 9.92 17.34 -16.62
N ILE A 34 9.44 18.45 -17.19
CA ILE A 34 8.94 19.60 -16.42
C ILE A 34 7.72 19.19 -15.58
N GLN A 35 6.78 18.41 -16.13
CA GLN A 35 5.64 17.90 -15.37
C GLN A 35 6.06 16.93 -14.26
N PHE A 36 7.09 16.10 -14.47
CA PHE A 36 7.67 15.26 -13.42
C PHE A 36 8.28 16.10 -12.28
N VAL A 37 9.01 17.17 -12.60
CA VAL A 37 9.56 18.11 -11.60
C VAL A 37 8.45 18.84 -10.84
N ILE A 38 7.39 19.29 -11.53
CA ILE A 38 6.21 19.90 -10.88
C ILE A 38 5.49 18.89 -9.97
N MET A 39 5.39 17.62 -10.36
CA MET A 39 4.84 16.55 -9.53
C MET A 39 5.70 16.32 -8.26
N LEU A 40 7.02 16.30 -8.39
CA LEU A 40 7.95 16.19 -7.26
C LEU A 40 7.83 17.40 -6.32
N ILE A 41 7.77 18.63 -6.84
CA ILE A 41 7.57 19.85 -6.04
C ILE A 41 6.23 19.81 -5.29
N ARG A 42 5.13 19.43 -5.96
CA ARG A 42 3.81 19.25 -5.33
C ARG A 42 3.82 18.15 -4.26
N ALA A 43 4.58 17.07 -4.46
CA ALA A 43 4.75 16.02 -3.45
C ALA A 43 5.62 16.47 -2.26
N PHE A 44 6.66 17.28 -2.52
CA PHE A 44 7.53 17.85 -1.50
C PHE A 44 6.79 18.86 -0.61
N ILE A 45 6.05 19.81 -1.18
CA ILE A 45 5.24 20.80 -0.44
C ILE A 45 4.26 20.09 0.52
N ARG A 46 3.54 19.07 0.03
CA ARG A 46 2.61 18.26 0.87
C ARG A 46 3.29 17.45 1.98
N ASN A 47 4.61 17.24 1.92
CA ASN A 47 5.40 16.59 2.97
C ASN A 47 6.07 17.59 3.92
N VAL A 48 6.23 18.86 3.52
CA VAL A 48 6.82 19.94 4.33
C VAL A 48 5.78 20.62 5.22
N GLU A 49 4.49 20.59 4.85
CA GLU A 49 3.42 21.30 5.58
C GLU A 49 2.36 20.39 6.26
N PRO A 50 2.73 19.61 7.30
CA PRO A 50 1.76 18.95 8.18
C PRO A 50 1.34 19.81 9.40
N GLU A 51 2.10 20.85 9.76
CA GLU A 51 1.99 21.55 11.07
C GLU A 51 1.19 22.87 11.04
N ALA A 52 0.89 23.44 9.86
CA ALA A 52 0.21 24.75 9.78
C ALA A 52 -1.26 24.72 10.25
N ALA A 53 -1.93 23.57 10.21
CA ALA A 53 -3.37 23.45 10.44
C ALA A 53 -3.79 23.38 11.92
N ILE A 54 -2.86 23.16 12.85
CA ILE A 54 -3.17 22.90 14.27
C ILE A 54 -3.18 24.19 15.10
N LEU A 55 -2.37 25.19 14.72
CA LEU A 55 -2.23 26.46 15.45
C LEU A 55 -3.41 27.44 15.25
N GLY A 56 -4.44 27.06 14.49
CA GLY A 56 -5.61 27.91 14.19
C GLY A 56 -6.72 27.93 15.24
N LYS A 57 -6.68 27.07 16.28
CA LYS A 57 -7.82 26.88 17.22
C LYS A 57 -7.59 27.32 18.67
N TYR A 58 -6.38 27.76 19.03
CA TYR A 58 -6.10 28.30 20.37
C TYR A 58 -5.87 29.81 20.34
N LYS A 59 -6.96 30.59 20.17
CA LYS A 59 -6.95 32.04 20.39
C LYS A 59 -7.94 32.44 21.48
N VAL A 60 -7.44 32.30 22.73
CA VAL A 60 -7.85 32.96 23.98
C VAL A 60 -9.25 33.59 23.99
N ALA A 61 -10.19 32.96 24.67
CA ALA A 61 -11.41 33.63 25.14
C ALA A 61 -11.02 34.60 26.27
N ILE A 62 -11.15 35.90 26.04
CA ILE A 62 -11.04 36.94 27.07
C ILE A 62 -12.45 37.17 27.63
N ALA A 63 -12.58 37.14 28.96
CA ALA A 63 -13.85 37.31 29.64
C ALA A 63 -14.18 38.78 29.91
N THR A 64 -15.47 39.13 29.77
CA THR A 64 -16.06 40.41 30.20
C THR A 64 -17.42 40.09 30.85
N PRO A 65 -17.78 40.68 32.02
CA PRO A 65 -18.95 40.27 32.81
C PRO A 65 -20.31 40.74 32.22
N PRO A 66 -21.45 40.20 32.71
CA PRO A 66 -22.76 40.32 32.05
C PRO A 66 -23.61 41.51 32.53
N GLU A 67 -24.57 41.92 31.68
CA GLU A 67 -25.76 42.67 32.09
C GLU A 67 -26.97 41.75 32.31
N THR A 68 -27.99 42.27 32.98
CA THR A 68 -29.02 41.49 33.68
C THR A 68 -30.34 41.37 32.92
N LEU A 69 -30.96 40.18 32.92
CA LEU A 69 -32.40 40.06 33.20
C LEU A 69 -32.81 38.64 33.66
N PHE A 70 -33.55 38.58 34.77
CA PHE A 70 -34.50 37.53 35.18
C PHE A 70 -35.91 38.15 35.08
N PRO A 71 -37.05 37.42 35.11
CA PRO A 71 -37.28 36.03 35.53
C PRO A 71 -37.80 35.17 34.32
N ASP A 72 -38.41 33.98 34.42
CA ASP A 72 -39.15 33.35 35.53
C ASP A 72 -39.17 31.82 35.48
N ALA A 73 -39.68 31.19 36.55
CA ALA A 73 -39.61 29.75 36.81
C ALA A 73 -40.97 29.02 36.74
N THR A 74 -40.95 27.70 36.49
CA THR A 74 -42.04 26.76 36.80
C THR A 74 -41.44 25.36 37.02
N VAL A 75 -42.10 24.52 37.84
CA VAL A 75 -41.48 23.37 38.52
C VAL A 75 -42.16 22.02 38.20
N GLY A 76 -41.38 21.08 37.64
CA GLY A 76 -41.61 19.61 37.69
C GLY A 76 -42.87 19.06 37.00
N PRO A 77 -43.21 17.77 37.21
CA PRO A 77 -42.47 16.71 37.92
C PRO A 77 -42.27 15.40 37.08
N LEU A 78 -41.67 14.37 37.71
CA LEU A 78 -41.49 12.99 37.20
C LEU A 78 -42.58 12.03 37.77
N PRO A 79 -43.03 11.03 36.99
CA PRO A 79 -43.06 9.61 37.43
C PRO A 79 -42.39 8.67 36.37
N THR A 80 -41.67 7.56 36.65
CA THR A 80 -42.03 6.22 37.23
C THR A 80 -43.20 5.50 36.52
N ASP A 81 -43.25 4.18 36.25
CA ASP A 81 -42.34 2.99 36.33
C ASP A 81 -42.71 2.02 35.17
N ASN A 82 -42.31 0.74 34.96
CA ASN A 82 -41.61 -0.36 35.67
C ASN A 82 -40.86 -1.24 34.59
N THR A 83 -39.90 -2.16 34.80
CA THR A 83 -39.56 -3.25 35.77
C THR A 83 -39.99 -4.67 35.34
N THR A 84 -39.06 -5.65 35.42
CA THR A 84 -39.17 -7.15 35.30
C THR A 84 -38.35 -7.74 34.13
N GLN A 85 -37.65 -8.90 34.16
CA GLN A 85 -36.93 -9.77 35.13
C GLN A 85 -36.13 -10.84 34.29
N GLN A 86 -35.19 -11.69 34.74
CA GLN A 86 -34.18 -11.73 35.83
C GLN A 86 -33.37 -13.07 35.73
N ILE A 87 -32.33 -13.25 36.57
CA ILE A 87 -31.73 -14.50 37.12
C ILE A 87 -30.29 -14.85 36.67
N VAL A 88 -29.42 -15.15 37.66
CA VAL A 88 -28.04 -15.71 37.55
C VAL A 88 -27.77 -16.69 38.75
N PRO A 89 -26.54 -17.22 39.02
CA PRO A 89 -26.18 -18.66 39.14
C PRO A 89 -26.22 -19.23 40.60
N PRO A 90 -25.70 -20.47 40.92
CA PRO A 90 -24.27 -20.59 41.36
C PRO A 90 -23.53 -22.00 41.32
N VAL A 91 -22.19 -21.97 41.08
CA VAL A 91 -21.05 -22.57 41.88
C VAL A 91 -20.83 -24.11 42.14
N LYS A 92 -19.64 -24.59 41.70
CA LYS A 92 -18.68 -25.65 42.23
C LYS A 92 -19.12 -27.03 42.81
N THR A 93 -18.45 -28.11 42.36
CA THR A 93 -17.45 -28.93 43.15
C THR A 93 -16.70 -30.03 42.33
N ARG A 94 -15.75 -30.74 42.96
CA ARG A 94 -14.82 -31.84 42.53
C ARG A 94 -14.71 -32.85 43.74
N PRO A 95 -13.91 -33.96 43.81
CA PRO A 95 -12.78 -34.44 42.98
C PRO A 95 -12.67 -36.01 42.79
N ILE A 96 -11.46 -36.52 42.46
CA ILE A 96 -10.87 -37.87 42.70
C ILE A 96 -11.03 -38.97 41.61
N THR A 97 -10.05 -39.83 41.24
CA THR A 97 -8.54 -39.84 41.16
C THR A 97 -8.09 -41.14 40.43
N LYS A 98 -6.85 -41.17 39.87
CA LYS A 98 -5.91 -42.32 39.62
C LYS A 98 -5.48 -42.50 38.14
N THR A 99 -4.23 -42.83 37.77
CA THR A 99 -2.93 -42.82 38.48
C THR A 99 -1.72 -42.74 37.51
N SER A 100 -0.80 -41.82 37.81
CA SER A 100 0.69 -41.79 37.69
C SER A 100 1.52 -42.82 36.90
N ILE A 101 2.59 -42.32 36.26
CA ILE A 101 4.06 -42.58 36.46
C ILE A 101 4.75 -41.22 36.12
N GLY A 102 5.80 -40.65 36.75
CA GLY A 102 6.86 -41.08 37.68
C GLY A 102 8.23 -40.98 36.96
N SER A 103 9.31 -40.28 37.38
CA SER A 103 9.79 -39.58 38.60
C SER A 103 10.68 -38.36 38.13
N THR A 104 11.15 -37.32 38.85
CA THR A 104 11.66 -37.04 40.23
C THR A 104 13.04 -37.72 40.49
N THR A 105 14.12 -37.11 41.02
CA THR A 105 14.32 -36.41 42.33
C THR A 105 15.73 -35.74 42.37
N MET A 106 15.91 -34.41 42.56
CA MET A 106 16.14 -33.58 43.78
C MET A 106 17.54 -33.56 44.49
N THR A 107 18.09 -32.34 44.67
CA THR A 107 18.82 -31.70 45.82
C THR A 107 19.91 -32.37 46.69
N GLY A 108 21.00 -31.62 46.93
CA GLY A 108 21.93 -31.64 48.09
C GLY A 108 23.04 -30.58 47.90
N ILE A 109 23.38 -29.58 48.75
CA ILE A 109 23.63 -29.40 50.21
C ILE A 109 25.16 -29.28 50.52
N SER A 110 25.57 -28.07 50.96
CA SER A 110 26.82 -27.61 51.66
C SER A 110 28.22 -28.08 51.17
N HIS A 111 29.34 -27.35 51.31
CA HIS A 111 29.88 -26.61 52.46
C HIS A 111 30.83 -25.44 52.10
N LEU A 112 31.16 -24.61 53.10
CA LEU A 112 32.23 -23.61 53.10
C LEU A 112 33.58 -24.20 53.56
N ASN A 113 34.70 -23.72 53.00
CA ASN A 113 35.80 -23.15 53.78
C ASN A 113 36.80 -22.38 52.91
N ALA A 114 37.62 -21.52 53.53
CA ALA A 114 38.57 -20.63 52.82
C ALA A 114 39.89 -20.44 53.58
N THR A 115 41.00 -20.36 52.82
CA THR A 115 42.34 -19.93 53.27
C THR A 115 43.04 -19.35 52.02
N VAL A 116 43.45 -18.07 51.86
CA VAL A 116 44.20 -17.12 52.72
C VAL A 116 45.67 -17.60 52.85
N VAL A 117 46.76 -16.88 52.49
CA VAL A 117 47.06 -15.55 51.85
C VAL A 117 48.62 -15.52 51.65
N PRO A 118 49.37 -14.44 51.24
CA PRO A 118 49.08 -13.19 50.51
C PRO A 118 50.00 -12.93 49.29
N GLY A 119 49.75 -11.81 48.58
CA GLY A 119 50.73 -11.11 47.75
C GLY A 119 50.35 -9.62 47.60
N LYS A 120 51.29 -8.69 47.85
CA LYS A 120 51.14 -7.22 47.80
C LYS A 120 52.02 -6.71 46.63
N THR A 121 51.75 -5.64 45.87
CA THR A 121 51.44 -4.24 46.27
C THR A 121 50.76 -3.41 45.15
N ASP A 122 49.75 -2.63 45.56
CA ASP A 122 49.54 -1.18 45.35
C ASP A 122 49.31 -0.59 43.92
N GLY A 123 48.21 0.17 43.75
CA GLY A 123 47.77 0.75 42.45
C GLY A 123 46.54 1.67 42.54
N VAL A 124 46.75 2.94 42.93
CA VAL A 124 45.81 4.00 43.31
C VAL A 124 44.63 4.35 42.35
N ASN A 125 43.40 4.35 42.92
CA ASN A 125 42.20 5.21 42.68
C ASN A 125 41.24 5.12 41.46
N MET A 126 40.00 5.55 41.78
CA MET A 126 38.92 6.14 40.96
C MET A 126 38.16 5.28 39.94
N SER A 127 37.11 4.63 40.45
CA SER A 127 35.84 4.44 39.72
C SER A 127 34.66 4.76 40.64
N SER A 128 33.83 5.73 40.26
CA SER A 128 32.61 6.08 40.99
C SER A 128 31.44 5.19 40.54
N SER A 129 30.73 4.62 41.50
CA SER A 129 29.67 3.64 41.24
C SER A 129 28.44 4.28 40.57
N GLN A 130 28.32 4.13 39.25
CA GLN A 130 27.02 4.22 38.57
C GLN A 130 26.46 2.82 38.33
N LYS A 131 25.21 2.60 38.73
CA LYS A 131 24.49 1.35 38.51
C LYS A 131 24.26 1.13 37.01
N PRO A 132 24.28 -0.12 36.52
CA PRO A 132 23.75 -0.44 35.20
C PRO A 132 22.21 -0.31 35.23
N ASN A 133 21.72 0.92 35.03
CA ASN A 133 20.31 1.16 34.78
C ASN A 133 20.00 0.66 33.35
N THR A 134 19.48 -0.56 33.22
CA THR A 134 19.08 -1.16 31.93
C THR A 134 17.80 -0.53 31.38
N ALA A 135 17.80 0.78 31.19
CA ALA A 135 16.88 1.46 30.30
C ALA A 135 17.41 1.27 28.87
N ALA A 136 16.74 0.45 28.07
CA ALA A 136 17.02 0.39 26.65
C ALA A 136 16.75 1.77 26.04
N THR A 137 17.75 2.37 25.40
CA THR A 137 17.62 3.71 24.78
C THR A 137 16.74 3.62 23.54
N VAL A 138 15.42 3.68 23.72
CA VAL A 138 14.43 3.62 22.65
C VAL A 138 14.80 4.63 21.56
N ARG A 139 15.13 4.12 20.38
CA ARG A 139 15.56 4.94 19.25
C ARG A 139 14.40 5.81 18.79
N SER A 140 14.63 7.13 18.78
CA SER A 140 13.64 8.09 18.28
C SER A 140 13.11 7.66 16.91
N ILE A 141 11.79 7.70 16.74
CA ILE A 141 11.06 7.30 15.52
C ILE A 141 11.66 7.96 14.27
N THR A 142 12.14 9.20 14.36
CA THR A 142 12.81 9.91 13.25
C THR A 142 14.13 9.26 12.83
N CYS A 143 14.87 8.65 13.75
CA CYS A 143 16.05 7.86 13.47
C CYS A 143 15.68 6.48 12.88
N CYS A 144 14.65 5.81 13.42
CA CYS A 144 14.10 4.57 12.86
C CYS A 144 13.66 4.74 11.38
N LYS A 145 12.92 5.80 11.08
CA LYS A 145 12.51 6.18 9.71
C LYS A 145 13.71 6.34 8.78
N LYS A 146 14.79 7.00 9.21
CA LYS A 146 16.04 7.15 8.44
C LYS A 146 16.73 5.80 8.21
N THR A 147 16.76 4.91 9.20
CA THR A 147 17.33 3.56 9.07
C THR A 147 16.55 2.72 8.06
N ILE A 148 15.22 2.74 8.11
CA ILE A 148 14.35 2.08 7.13
C ILE A 148 14.62 2.60 5.70
N ILE A 149 14.73 3.92 5.52
CA ILE A 149 15.05 4.51 4.19
C ILE A 149 16.39 3.97 3.66
N SER A 150 17.42 3.88 4.51
CA SER A 150 18.72 3.31 4.15
C SER A 150 18.59 1.83 3.74
N ILE A 151 17.89 1.02 4.55
CA ILE A 151 17.60 -0.39 4.27
C ILE A 151 16.94 -0.56 2.89
N PHE A 152 15.88 0.20 2.60
CA PHE A 152 15.12 0.10 1.35
C PHE A 152 15.89 0.55 0.10
N ASN A 153 16.97 1.30 0.26
CA ASN A 153 17.85 1.71 -0.83
C ASN A 153 18.93 0.67 -1.17
N VAL A 154 19.32 -0.19 -0.22
CA VAL A 154 20.36 -1.23 -0.41
C VAL A 154 19.82 -2.66 -0.50
N MET A 155 18.51 -2.84 -0.31
CA MET A 155 17.84 -4.15 -0.32
C MET A 155 17.94 -4.85 -1.69
N ASN A 156 18.37 -6.10 -1.69
CA ASN A 156 18.43 -7.00 -2.84
C ASN A 156 18.12 -8.45 -2.40
N GLU A 157 18.09 -9.40 -3.33
CA GLU A 157 17.72 -10.79 -3.02
C GLU A 157 18.70 -11.49 -2.05
N GLN A 158 20.00 -11.14 -2.09
CA GLN A 158 21.03 -11.76 -1.26
C GLN A 158 20.98 -11.27 0.19
N ASN A 159 20.67 -9.99 0.43
CA ASN A 159 20.61 -9.41 1.77
C ASN A 159 19.18 -9.34 2.36
N LEU A 160 18.19 -9.84 1.62
CA LEU A 160 16.76 -9.71 1.90
C LEU A 160 16.36 -10.10 3.32
N GLN A 161 16.78 -11.27 3.80
CA GLN A 161 16.35 -11.79 5.12
C GLN A 161 16.96 -10.99 6.27
N THR A 162 18.24 -10.64 6.19
CA THR A 162 18.91 -9.76 7.17
C THR A 162 18.22 -8.41 7.24
N LYS A 163 17.94 -7.80 6.07
CA LYS A 163 17.24 -6.51 5.97
C LYS A 163 15.75 -6.58 6.36
N CYS A 164 15.12 -7.76 6.25
CA CYS A 164 13.78 -8.01 6.78
C CYS A 164 13.78 -8.02 8.31
N ASN A 165 14.72 -8.72 8.93
CA ASN A 165 14.83 -8.79 10.38
C ASN A 165 15.18 -7.43 10.99
N GLU A 166 16.12 -6.67 10.40
CA GLU A 166 16.40 -5.29 10.81
C GLU A 166 15.14 -4.39 10.84
N VAL A 167 14.17 -4.60 9.94
CA VAL A 167 12.91 -3.86 9.95
C VAL A 167 11.90 -4.42 10.97
N LYS A 168 11.89 -5.72 11.26
CA LYS A 168 11.09 -6.31 12.36
C LYS A 168 11.54 -5.74 13.70
N ASP A 169 12.85 -5.72 13.94
CA ASP A 169 13.43 -5.20 15.18
C ASP A 169 13.04 -3.73 15.39
N ILE A 170 13.07 -2.91 14.33
CA ILE A 170 12.61 -1.51 14.36
C ILE A 170 11.10 -1.38 14.59
N ILE A 171 10.28 -2.29 14.04
CA ILE A 171 8.82 -2.30 14.27
C ILE A 171 8.50 -2.61 15.74
N VAL A 172 9.24 -3.53 16.37
CA VAL A 172 9.12 -3.87 17.79
C VAL A 172 9.66 -2.73 18.67
N GLU A 173 10.83 -2.16 18.35
CA GLU A 173 11.42 -1.02 19.07
C GLU A 173 10.52 0.23 19.05
N THR A 174 9.66 0.38 18.03
CA THR A 174 8.75 1.53 17.89
C THR A 174 7.29 1.20 18.27
N GLU A 175 7.04 0.09 18.97
CA GLU A 175 5.69 -0.31 19.42
C GLU A 175 4.62 -0.23 18.30
N GLU A 176 5.00 -0.68 17.09
CA GLU A 176 4.22 -0.57 15.84
C GLU A 176 3.91 0.85 15.33
N GLU A 177 4.26 1.94 16.04
CA GLU A 177 3.98 3.33 15.62
C GLU A 177 4.58 3.70 14.26
N CYS A 178 5.65 3.02 13.82
CA CYS A 178 6.22 3.26 12.50
C CYS A 178 5.41 2.66 11.34
N ILE A 179 4.51 1.69 11.58
CA ILE A 179 3.81 0.93 10.53
C ILE A 179 2.97 1.81 9.59
N PRO A 180 2.14 2.78 10.07
CA PRO A 180 1.35 3.63 9.16
C PRO A 180 2.21 4.50 8.24
N TRP A 181 3.37 4.96 8.72
CA TRP A 181 4.33 5.68 7.90
C TRP A 181 5.06 4.74 6.93
N LEU A 182 5.43 3.53 7.38
CA LEU A 182 6.10 2.51 6.57
C LEU A 182 5.23 2.09 5.38
N ALA A 183 3.93 1.84 5.60
CA ALA A 183 2.98 1.54 4.54
C ALA A 183 2.94 2.63 3.46
N ARG A 184 2.79 3.89 3.87
CA ARG A 184 2.78 5.03 2.95
C ARG A 184 4.10 5.21 2.21
N TYR A 185 5.24 5.02 2.90
CA TYR A 185 6.57 5.12 2.30
C TYR A 185 6.81 4.06 1.23
N ILE A 186 6.43 2.80 1.49
CA ILE A 186 6.57 1.71 0.52
C ILE A 186 5.74 2.00 -0.74
N VAL A 187 4.47 2.41 -0.58
CA VAL A 187 3.58 2.76 -1.71
C VAL A 187 4.10 4.00 -2.47
N THR A 188 4.43 5.07 -1.77
CA THR A 188 4.75 6.37 -2.40
C THR A 188 6.13 6.41 -3.05
N ASN A 189 7.16 5.87 -2.38
CA ASN A 189 8.55 6.08 -2.77
C ASN A 189 9.19 4.90 -3.52
N HIS A 190 8.58 3.71 -3.48
CA HIS A 190 9.13 2.52 -4.10
C HIS A 190 8.20 1.97 -5.19
N ILE A 191 6.95 1.66 -4.83
CA ILE A 191 5.97 1.06 -5.75
C ILE A 191 5.67 1.99 -6.94
N ASN A 192 5.54 3.29 -6.71
CA ASN A 192 5.27 4.25 -7.79
C ASN A 192 6.48 4.56 -8.70
N ILE A 193 7.72 4.16 -8.34
CA ILE A 193 8.94 4.73 -8.95
C ILE A 193 9.76 3.70 -9.72
N LYS A 194 9.93 2.46 -9.23
CA LYS A 194 10.80 1.47 -9.87
C LYS A 194 10.02 0.71 -10.95
N SER A 195 10.50 0.65 -12.20
CA SER A 195 9.79 0.07 -13.37
C SER A 195 9.64 -1.47 -13.37
N ASN A 196 9.81 -2.03 -12.19
CA ASN A 196 10.40 -3.33 -11.94
C ASN A 196 10.25 -3.55 -10.43
N PHE A 197 9.01 -3.61 -9.95
CA PHE A 197 8.72 -3.80 -8.52
C PHE A 197 8.87 -5.27 -8.10
N HIS A 198 10.04 -5.81 -8.43
CA HIS A 198 10.35 -7.22 -8.48
C HIS A 198 10.08 -7.96 -7.16
N THR A 199 9.81 -9.25 -7.31
CA THR A 199 10.10 -10.38 -6.42
C THR A 199 10.67 -10.01 -5.05
N VAL A 200 11.85 -9.37 -4.98
CA VAL A 200 12.47 -8.80 -3.77
C VAL A 200 11.48 -8.14 -2.80
N TYR A 201 10.64 -7.21 -3.26
CA TYR A 201 9.74 -6.44 -2.40
C TYR A 201 8.49 -7.22 -1.97
N LEU A 202 7.99 -8.11 -2.83
CA LEU A 202 6.92 -9.03 -2.47
C LEU A 202 7.41 -10.06 -1.43
N ASN A 203 8.60 -10.60 -1.66
CA ASN A 203 9.28 -11.52 -0.75
C ASN A 203 9.66 -10.83 0.56
N PHE A 204 10.03 -9.55 0.56
CA PHE A 204 10.20 -8.74 1.78
C PHE A 204 8.90 -8.70 2.59
N LEU A 205 7.77 -8.32 1.97
CA LEU A 205 6.50 -8.19 2.67
C LEU A 205 5.96 -9.54 3.16
N ASN A 206 6.15 -10.62 2.39
CA ASN A 206 5.82 -11.98 2.81
C ASN A 206 6.75 -12.49 3.93
N SER A 207 8.05 -12.15 3.91
CA SER A 207 9.01 -12.51 4.98
C SER A 207 8.81 -11.69 6.26
N LEU A 208 8.28 -10.47 6.14
CA LEU A 208 7.95 -9.60 7.27
C LEU A 208 6.71 -10.13 8.02
N ASN A 209 5.73 -10.65 7.28
CA ASN A 209 4.53 -11.32 7.78
C ASN A 209 3.67 -10.51 8.78
N SER A 210 3.75 -9.17 8.74
CA SER A 210 2.89 -8.29 9.54
C SER A 210 1.56 -8.06 8.83
N GLU A 211 0.46 -8.61 9.36
CA GLU A 211 -0.88 -8.37 8.80
C GLU A 211 -1.31 -6.91 8.96
N ALA A 212 -0.90 -6.23 10.05
CA ALA A 212 -1.13 -4.80 10.24
C ALA A 212 -0.51 -3.97 9.11
N LEU A 213 0.76 -4.24 8.74
CA LEU A 213 1.40 -3.57 7.61
C LEU A 213 0.75 -3.94 6.28
N ILE A 214 0.43 -5.21 6.04
CA ILE A 214 -0.23 -5.66 4.79
C ILE A 214 -1.58 -4.97 4.61
N LYS A 215 -2.39 -4.86 5.66
CA LYS A 215 -3.68 -4.14 5.66
C LYS A 215 -3.49 -2.66 5.31
N LEU A 216 -2.51 -2.00 5.92
CA LEU A 216 -2.23 -0.58 5.67
C LEU A 216 -1.64 -0.33 4.28
N ILE A 217 -0.76 -1.19 3.78
CA ILE A 217 -0.26 -1.13 2.38
C ILE A 217 -1.42 -1.30 1.40
N THR A 218 -2.33 -2.25 1.65
CA THR A 218 -3.51 -2.47 0.79
C THR A 218 -4.37 -1.20 0.72
N LEU A 219 -4.63 -0.56 1.86
CA LEU A 219 -5.42 0.68 1.95
C LEU A 219 -4.73 1.90 1.30
N GLU A 220 -3.43 2.11 1.50
CA GLU A 220 -2.71 3.21 0.84
C GLU A 220 -2.55 2.96 -0.68
N THR A 221 -2.45 1.70 -1.11
CA THR A 221 -2.49 1.29 -2.53
C THR A 221 -3.85 1.59 -3.14
N GLU A 222 -4.95 1.25 -2.45
CA GLU A 222 -6.32 1.53 -2.90
C GLU A 222 -6.57 3.03 -3.10
N LYS A 223 -6.14 3.84 -2.12
CA LYS A 223 -6.20 5.32 -2.21
C LYS A 223 -5.39 5.85 -3.37
N SER A 224 -4.20 5.29 -3.62
CA SER A 224 -3.34 5.69 -4.74
C SER A 224 -4.00 5.38 -6.09
N ILE A 225 -4.55 4.17 -6.27
CA ILE A 225 -5.29 3.77 -7.48
C ILE A 225 -6.47 4.72 -7.73
N LYS A 226 -7.30 4.97 -6.70
CA LYS A 226 -8.44 5.92 -6.79
C LYS A 226 -8.01 7.32 -7.18
N SER A 227 -6.91 7.81 -6.61
CA SER A 227 -6.35 9.13 -6.93
C SER A 227 -5.94 9.22 -8.40
N PHE A 228 -5.20 8.23 -8.93
CA PHE A 228 -4.85 8.19 -10.36
C PHE A 228 -6.07 8.08 -11.28
N LEU A 229 -7.07 7.25 -10.94
CA LEU A 229 -8.31 7.15 -11.73
C LEU A 229 -9.11 8.46 -11.77
N SER A 230 -9.08 9.25 -10.68
CA SER A 230 -9.79 10.54 -10.62
C SER A 230 -9.11 11.68 -11.39
N LEU A 231 -7.79 11.60 -11.63
CA LEU A 231 -7.01 12.66 -12.29
C LEU A 231 -7.09 12.64 -13.83
N GLY A 232 -7.48 11.51 -14.43
CA GLY A 232 -7.84 11.41 -15.86
C GLY A 232 -6.70 11.44 -16.88
N GLU A 233 -5.70 12.31 -16.72
CA GLU A 233 -4.60 12.50 -17.68
C GLU A 233 -3.46 11.47 -17.55
N VAL A 234 -2.78 11.18 -18.67
CA VAL A 234 -1.72 10.15 -18.74
C VAL A 234 -0.38 10.74 -19.18
N SER A 235 0.53 10.91 -18.21
CA SER A 235 1.97 10.88 -18.49
C SER A 235 2.42 9.42 -18.71
N PRO A 236 3.45 9.14 -19.53
CA PRO A 236 4.05 7.81 -19.58
C PRO A 236 4.51 7.27 -18.22
N ILE A 237 4.87 8.17 -17.30
CA ILE A 237 5.25 7.87 -15.90
C ILE A 237 4.04 7.29 -15.11
N CYS A 238 2.81 7.69 -15.46
CA CYS A 238 1.60 7.13 -14.87
C CYS A 238 1.41 5.66 -15.28
N ARG A 239 1.71 5.26 -16.53
CA ARG A 239 1.46 3.87 -17.01
C ARG A 239 2.20 2.84 -16.14
N ASN A 240 3.48 3.04 -15.87
CA ASN A 240 4.23 2.13 -15.01
C ASN A 240 3.71 2.15 -13.57
N THR A 241 3.37 3.33 -13.05
CA THR A 241 2.80 3.48 -11.70
C THR A 241 1.51 2.67 -11.54
N LEU A 242 0.60 2.76 -12.50
CA LEU A 242 -0.64 1.97 -12.54
C LEU A 242 -0.38 0.47 -12.64
N ILE A 243 0.62 0.07 -13.43
CA ILE A 243 1.06 -1.32 -13.57
C ILE A 243 1.54 -1.90 -12.22
N ASN A 244 2.35 -1.15 -11.48
CA ASN A 244 2.85 -1.58 -10.17
C ASN A 244 1.74 -1.61 -9.11
N LEU A 245 0.89 -0.57 -9.06
CA LEU A 245 -0.19 -0.46 -8.08
C LEU A 245 -1.25 -1.57 -8.24
N GLY A 246 -1.72 -1.82 -9.47
CA GLY A 246 -2.72 -2.87 -9.73
C GLY A 246 -2.19 -4.27 -9.42
N SER A 247 -0.93 -4.54 -9.78
CA SER A 247 -0.27 -5.83 -9.52
C SER A 247 -0.16 -6.09 -8.01
N LEU A 248 0.28 -5.08 -7.26
CA LEU A 248 0.37 -5.14 -5.80
C LEU A 248 -1.01 -5.32 -5.14
N TYR A 249 -2.03 -4.57 -5.58
CA TYR A 249 -3.37 -4.65 -4.97
C TYR A 249 -3.96 -6.05 -5.13
N GLY A 250 -3.87 -6.63 -6.34
CA GLY A 250 -4.24 -8.04 -6.56
C GLY A 250 -3.42 -9.02 -5.73
N MET A 251 -2.10 -8.79 -5.61
CA MET A 251 -1.20 -9.64 -4.85
C MET A 251 -1.43 -9.60 -3.32
N MET A 252 -2.05 -8.53 -2.81
CA MET A 252 -2.45 -8.42 -1.40
C MET A 252 -3.91 -8.83 -1.13
N THR A 253 -4.74 -8.91 -2.18
CA THR A 253 -6.16 -9.29 -2.10
C THR A 253 -6.40 -10.66 -2.75
N ILE A 254 -6.67 -10.67 -4.06
CA ILE A 254 -7.04 -11.81 -4.91
C ILE A 254 -6.09 -13.00 -4.75
N ALA A 255 -4.77 -12.80 -4.86
CA ALA A 255 -3.77 -13.85 -4.71
C ALA A 255 -3.72 -14.48 -3.31
N LYS A 256 -4.23 -13.77 -2.29
CA LYS A 256 -4.30 -14.22 -0.89
C LYS A 256 -5.71 -14.70 -0.51
N ASN A 257 -6.55 -15.01 -1.51
CA ASN A 257 -7.96 -15.40 -1.37
C ASN A 257 -8.82 -14.37 -0.60
N LYS A 258 -8.41 -13.09 -0.54
CA LYS A 258 -9.18 -12.01 0.08
C LYS A 258 -9.90 -11.22 -1.02
N PRO A 259 -11.21 -10.93 -0.88
CA PRO A 259 -11.94 -10.13 -1.86
C PRO A 259 -11.39 -8.70 -1.93
N ILE A 260 -11.67 -8.02 -3.04
CA ILE A 260 -11.50 -6.57 -3.16
C ILE A 260 -12.40 -5.86 -2.14
N SER A 261 -11.94 -4.74 -1.60
CA SER A 261 -12.69 -3.99 -0.59
C SER A 261 -14.01 -3.45 -1.15
N THR A 262 -15.09 -3.49 -0.37
CA THR A 262 -16.37 -2.85 -0.72
C THR A 262 -16.28 -1.33 -0.80
N SER A 263 -15.19 -0.72 -0.30
CA SER A 263 -14.87 0.68 -0.55
C SER A 263 -14.34 0.94 -1.96
N PHE A 264 -13.81 -0.06 -2.64
CA PHE A 264 -13.33 0.03 -4.01
C PHE A 264 -14.47 -0.24 -4.99
N GLU A 265 -14.45 0.41 -6.15
CA GLU A 265 -15.49 0.17 -7.16
C GLU A 265 -15.21 -1.14 -7.90
N ASP A 266 -16.26 -1.92 -8.17
CA ASP A 266 -16.18 -3.19 -8.86
C ASP A 266 -15.44 -3.08 -10.21
N LEU A 267 -14.63 -4.08 -10.55
CA LEU A 267 -13.73 -4.03 -11.71
C LEU A 267 -14.50 -3.98 -13.04
N LYS A 268 -15.64 -4.69 -13.14
CA LYS A 268 -16.52 -4.62 -14.32
C LYS A 268 -17.17 -3.24 -14.43
N THR A 269 -17.70 -2.72 -13.32
CA THR A 269 -18.29 -1.39 -13.23
C THR A 269 -17.29 -0.29 -13.60
N LEU A 270 -16.04 -0.41 -13.16
CA LEU A 270 -14.95 0.48 -13.56
C LEU A 270 -14.70 0.44 -15.08
N LEU A 271 -14.62 -0.73 -15.71
CA LEU A 271 -14.42 -0.86 -17.16
C LEU A 271 -15.55 -0.17 -17.95
N ILE A 272 -16.82 -0.40 -17.58
CA ILE A 272 -18.00 0.17 -18.23
C ILE A 272 -17.98 1.71 -18.15
N LYS A 273 -17.74 2.27 -16.95
CA LYS A 273 -17.60 3.73 -16.77
C LYS A 273 -16.39 4.31 -17.50
N ALA A 274 -15.28 3.57 -17.57
CA ALA A 274 -14.06 4.05 -18.19
C ALA A 274 -14.16 4.10 -19.72
N TYR A 275 -14.90 3.18 -20.35
CA TYR A 275 -15.23 3.21 -21.78
C TYR A 275 -16.02 4.49 -22.15
N GLN A 276 -17.05 4.81 -21.37
CA GLN A 276 -17.79 6.08 -21.47
C GLN A 276 -16.94 7.32 -21.12
N GLY A 277 -15.88 7.13 -20.34
CA GLY A 277 -15.03 8.19 -19.79
C GLY A 277 -13.95 8.75 -20.73
N GLY A 278 -13.78 8.16 -21.92
CA GLY A 278 -12.75 8.52 -22.90
C GLY A 278 -11.47 7.67 -22.81
N GLU A 279 -10.68 7.70 -23.89
CA GLU A 279 -9.59 6.73 -24.12
C GLU A 279 -8.54 6.63 -23.01
N ASP A 280 -8.19 7.75 -22.37
CA ASP A 280 -7.13 7.77 -21.36
C ASP A 280 -7.62 7.20 -20.02
N LYS A 281 -8.89 7.45 -19.67
CA LYS A 281 -9.55 6.76 -18.55
C LYS A 281 -9.71 5.28 -18.83
N LEU A 282 -10.12 4.90 -20.04
CA LEU A 282 -10.19 3.50 -20.47
C LEU A 282 -8.82 2.82 -20.36
N MET A 283 -7.74 3.46 -20.82
CA MET A 283 -6.40 2.88 -20.75
C MET A 283 -5.93 2.69 -19.31
N ASN A 284 -6.14 3.70 -18.46
CA ASN A 284 -5.76 3.66 -17.04
C ASN A 284 -6.51 2.56 -16.28
N THR A 285 -7.83 2.51 -16.45
CA THR A 285 -8.67 1.47 -15.83
C THR A 285 -8.33 0.09 -16.34
N LEU A 286 -8.19 -0.08 -17.66
CA LEU A 286 -7.83 -1.36 -18.27
C LEU A 286 -6.51 -1.88 -17.72
N LEU A 287 -5.48 -1.03 -17.62
CA LEU A 287 -4.20 -1.40 -17.00
C LEU A 287 -4.41 -1.91 -15.56
N ILE A 288 -5.06 -1.13 -14.69
CA ILE A 288 -5.30 -1.53 -13.30
C ILE A 288 -6.04 -2.88 -13.23
N VAL A 289 -7.09 -3.05 -14.05
CA VAL A 289 -7.92 -4.27 -14.05
C VAL A 289 -7.15 -5.48 -14.59
N THR A 290 -6.39 -5.37 -15.69
CA THR A 290 -5.57 -6.50 -16.19
C THR A 290 -4.50 -6.88 -15.17
N ARG A 291 -3.86 -5.91 -14.51
CA ARG A 291 -2.86 -6.19 -13.46
C ARG A 291 -3.46 -6.94 -12.27
N ILE A 292 -4.64 -6.54 -11.79
CA ILE A 292 -5.30 -7.23 -10.67
C ILE A 292 -5.71 -8.64 -11.11
N LEU A 293 -6.31 -8.79 -12.30
CA LEU A 293 -6.77 -10.08 -12.81
C LEU A 293 -5.63 -11.09 -13.05
N GLU A 294 -4.42 -10.67 -13.46
CA GLU A 294 -3.28 -11.59 -13.57
C GLU A 294 -2.96 -12.31 -12.25
N THR A 295 -3.28 -11.70 -11.10
CA THR A 295 -3.06 -12.31 -9.79
C THR A 295 -4.07 -13.42 -9.43
N CYS A 296 -5.15 -13.56 -10.20
CA CYS A 296 -6.11 -14.67 -10.10
C CYS A 296 -5.42 -16.04 -10.28
N ALA A 297 -4.32 -16.10 -11.04
CA ALA A 297 -3.54 -17.33 -11.27
C ALA A 297 -2.88 -17.90 -10.00
N TYR A 298 -2.78 -17.10 -8.93
CA TYR A 298 -2.27 -17.53 -7.61
C TYR A 298 -3.41 -17.78 -6.60
N SER A 299 -4.65 -17.46 -6.96
CA SER A 299 -5.82 -17.60 -6.11
C SER A 299 -6.43 -19.00 -6.25
N THR A 300 -6.87 -19.60 -5.15
CA THR A 300 -7.71 -20.81 -5.22
C THR A 300 -9.19 -20.46 -5.28
N VAL A 301 -9.60 -19.32 -4.70
CA VAL A 301 -10.99 -18.85 -4.66
C VAL A 301 -11.35 -18.04 -5.90
N PHE A 302 -10.50 -17.09 -6.31
CA PHE A 302 -10.74 -16.17 -7.43
C PHE A 302 -10.01 -16.62 -8.71
N ASN A 303 -9.84 -17.93 -8.89
CA ASN A 303 -9.17 -18.51 -10.06
C ASN A 303 -9.93 -18.20 -11.37
N THR A 304 -9.36 -18.57 -12.52
CA THR A 304 -9.90 -18.29 -13.87
C THR A 304 -11.25 -18.95 -14.19
N THR A 305 -11.69 -19.96 -13.44
CA THR A 305 -13.02 -20.57 -13.57
C THR A 305 -14.02 -20.12 -12.50
N SER A 306 -13.61 -19.24 -11.58
CA SER A 306 -14.51 -18.68 -10.58
C SER A 306 -15.53 -17.71 -11.23
N PRO A 307 -16.81 -17.70 -10.82
CA PRO A 307 -17.83 -16.85 -11.45
C PRO A 307 -17.51 -15.34 -11.42
N TRP A 308 -16.85 -14.87 -10.36
CA TRP A 308 -16.43 -13.47 -10.23
C TRP A 308 -15.35 -13.09 -11.26
N THR A 309 -14.31 -13.91 -11.40
CA THR A 309 -13.25 -13.68 -12.40
C THR A 309 -13.80 -13.83 -13.82
N LEU A 310 -14.68 -14.80 -14.06
CA LEU A 310 -15.33 -15.02 -15.37
C LEU A 310 -16.20 -13.84 -15.80
N ASP A 311 -17.03 -13.26 -14.94
CA ASP A 311 -17.87 -12.10 -15.27
C ASP A 311 -17.04 -10.87 -15.72
N ILE A 312 -15.87 -10.65 -15.12
CA ILE A 312 -14.94 -9.58 -15.54
C ILE A 312 -14.23 -9.96 -16.85
N LEU A 313 -13.88 -11.24 -17.06
CA LEU A 313 -13.32 -11.72 -18.32
C LEU A 313 -14.33 -11.64 -19.48
N TYR A 314 -15.61 -11.93 -19.24
CA TYR A 314 -16.68 -11.73 -20.22
C TYR A 314 -16.87 -10.25 -20.55
N CYS A 315 -16.80 -9.36 -19.55
CA CYS A 315 -16.79 -7.91 -19.79
C CYS A 315 -15.59 -7.49 -20.67
N LEU A 316 -14.37 -7.93 -20.36
CA LEU A 316 -13.19 -7.63 -21.19
C LEU A 316 -13.29 -8.21 -22.61
N SER A 317 -13.96 -9.35 -22.76
CA SER A 317 -14.19 -9.99 -24.07
C SER A 317 -15.31 -9.31 -24.88
N ASP A 318 -16.30 -8.69 -24.23
CA ASP A 318 -17.28 -7.81 -24.89
C ASP A 318 -16.65 -6.45 -25.28
N LEU A 319 -15.77 -5.92 -24.43
CA LEU A 319 -14.98 -4.73 -24.72
C LEU A 319 -14.12 -4.94 -25.97
N TYR A 320 -13.38 -6.05 -26.04
CA TYR A 320 -12.50 -6.40 -27.17
C TYR A 320 -13.22 -6.37 -28.52
N ARG A 321 -14.48 -6.83 -28.54
CA ARG A 321 -15.33 -6.93 -29.74
C ARG A 321 -16.03 -5.62 -30.14
N GLN A 322 -15.86 -4.53 -29.40
CA GLN A 322 -16.44 -3.24 -29.78
C GLN A 322 -15.84 -2.73 -31.10
N PRO A 323 -16.64 -2.37 -32.12
CA PRO A 323 -16.18 -2.21 -33.50
C PRO A 323 -15.20 -1.05 -33.71
N ASN A 324 -15.19 -0.07 -32.79
CA ASN A 324 -14.31 1.10 -32.82
C ASN A 324 -13.18 1.04 -31.77
N LEU A 325 -12.97 -0.11 -31.10
CA LEU A 325 -11.92 -0.24 -30.09
C LEU A 325 -10.53 -0.20 -30.73
N LYS A 326 -9.69 0.76 -30.30
CA LYS A 326 -8.32 0.88 -30.80
C LYS A 326 -7.43 -0.26 -30.33
N LEU A 327 -6.55 -0.73 -31.22
CA LEU A 327 -5.57 -1.80 -31.00
C LEU A 327 -4.82 -1.73 -29.65
N LYS A 328 -4.51 -0.52 -29.14
CA LYS A 328 -3.83 -0.31 -27.85
C LYS A 328 -4.55 -0.96 -26.65
N PHE A 329 -5.87 -1.10 -26.73
CA PHE A 329 -6.69 -1.76 -25.71
C PHE A 329 -6.78 -3.27 -25.97
N GLN A 330 -7.01 -3.66 -27.23
CA GLN A 330 -7.10 -5.07 -27.65
C GLN A 330 -5.81 -5.84 -27.30
N PHE A 331 -4.63 -5.27 -27.55
CA PHE A 331 -3.36 -5.89 -27.17
C PHE A 331 -3.19 -6.08 -25.65
N GLU A 332 -3.69 -5.16 -24.81
CA GLU A 332 -3.60 -5.30 -23.34
C GLU A 332 -4.54 -6.41 -22.84
N ILE A 333 -5.71 -6.58 -23.48
CA ILE A 333 -6.65 -7.69 -23.22
C ILE A 333 -6.05 -9.03 -23.68
N GLU A 334 -5.46 -9.09 -24.89
CA GLU A 334 -4.75 -10.29 -25.37
C GLU A 334 -3.59 -10.69 -24.45
N ILE A 335 -2.82 -9.72 -23.95
CA ILE A 335 -1.69 -9.96 -23.05
C ILE A 335 -2.17 -10.55 -21.72
N LEU A 336 -3.30 -10.09 -21.19
CA LEU A 336 -3.96 -10.70 -20.03
C LEU A 336 -4.37 -12.16 -20.34
N CYS A 337 -5.11 -12.39 -21.41
CA CYS A 337 -5.61 -13.72 -21.79
C CYS A 337 -4.46 -14.73 -22.00
N LYS A 338 -3.38 -14.32 -22.67
CA LYS A 338 -2.17 -15.12 -22.88
C LYS A 338 -1.46 -15.48 -21.57
N ARG A 339 -1.46 -14.59 -20.56
CA ARG A 339 -0.89 -14.85 -19.23
C ARG A 339 -1.77 -15.73 -18.36
N LEU A 340 -3.09 -15.57 -18.44
CA LEU A 340 -4.07 -16.41 -17.75
C LEU A 340 -4.29 -17.79 -18.42
N LYS A 341 -3.76 -17.98 -19.64
CA LYS A 341 -3.99 -19.16 -20.49
C LYS A 341 -5.47 -19.41 -20.79
N VAL A 342 -6.19 -18.33 -21.11
CA VAL A 342 -7.61 -18.36 -21.48
C VAL A 342 -7.73 -17.95 -22.95
N GLU A 343 -8.48 -18.70 -23.74
CA GLU A 343 -8.77 -18.35 -25.13
C GLU A 343 -9.93 -17.34 -25.21
N LEU A 344 -9.74 -16.29 -26.00
CA LEU A 344 -10.70 -15.17 -26.08
C LEU A 344 -12.00 -15.57 -26.79
N GLU A 345 -11.94 -16.60 -27.65
CA GLU A 345 -13.09 -17.15 -28.36
C GLU A 345 -14.00 -17.98 -27.45
N ASP A 346 -13.48 -18.59 -26.38
CA ASP A 346 -14.31 -19.27 -25.36
C ASP A 346 -15.05 -18.28 -24.46
N LEU A 347 -14.48 -17.07 -24.28
CA LEU A 347 -15.11 -15.97 -23.55
C LEU A 347 -16.23 -15.34 -24.38
N LYS A 348 -17.38 -16.03 -24.46
CA LYS A 348 -18.62 -15.58 -25.11
C LYS A 348 -19.56 -14.94 -24.08
N PRO A 349 -19.66 -13.59 -24.02
CA PRO A 349 -20.59 -12.92 -23.11
C PRO A 349 -22.05 -13.20 -23.53
N ALA A 350 -22.93 -13.48 -22.56
CA ALA A 350 -24.34 -13.75 -22.83
C ALA A 350 -25.15 -12.48 -23.18
N THR A 351 -24.64 -11.31 -22.80
CA THR A 351 -25.22 -9.98 -23.02
C THR A 351 -24.09 -8.98 -23.23
N SER A 352 -24.27 -7.98 -24.10
CA SER A 352 -23.29 -6.88 -24.18
C SER A 352 -23.40 -5.96 -22.96
N TYR A 353 -22.24 -5.64 -22.40
CA TYR A 353 -22.05 -4.70 -21.29
C TYR A 353 -21.82 -3.27 -21.80
N PHE A 354 -21.34 -3.10 -23.03
CA PHE A 354 -21.02 -1.81 -23.66
C PHE A 354 -22.09 -1.41 -24.69
N ILE A 355 -23.34 -1.28 -24.24
CA ILE A 355 -24.41 -0.74 -25.07
C ILE A 355 -24.08 0.71 -25.43
N ASN A 356 -23.89 0.99 -26.72
CA ASN A 356 -23.75 2.35 -27.21
C ASN A 356 -25.12 3.04 -27.12
N ASN A 357 -25.24 4.04 -26.24
CA ASN A 357 -26.26 5.07 -26.37
C ASN A 357 -25.86 5.92 -27.59
N ALA A 358 -26.47 5.61 -28.74
CA ALA A 358 -26.25 6.28 -30.02
C ALA A 358 -26.98 7.64 -30.10
#